data_AF-A0A9D1JLN2-F1
#
_entry.id   AF-A0A9D1JLN2-F1
#
_cell.length_a   1.000
_cell.length_b   1.000
_cell.length_c   1.000
_cell.angle_alpha   90.00
_cell.angle_beta   90.00
_cell.angle_gamma   90.00
#
_symmetry.space_group_name_H-M   'P 1'
#
loop_
_entity.id
_entity.type
_entity.pdbx_description
1 polymer ?
#
loop_
_entity_poly.entity_id
_entity_poly.type
_entity_poly.pdbx_seq_one_letter_code
_entity_poly.pdbx_strand_id
1 'polypeptide(L)' 'MTNLKYLRIKKNLSIAQLAKATRIPKITLIRLENGHAQSISFKKLNKLCHFFNLSNVNELIGERKTGP' A
#
# COMPACT_ATOMS: atom_id res chain seq x y z
N MET A 1 -12.41 2.50 1.53
CA MET A 1 -11.10 3.13 1.81
C MET A 1 -10.10 2.00 2.01
N THR A 2 -9.09 1.85 1.15
CA THR A 2 -8.04 0.81 1.31
C THR A 2 -7.05 1.17 2.41
N ASN A 3 -6.39 0.18 3.01
CA ASN A 3 -5.43 0.40 4.09
C ASN A 3 -4.22 1.26 3.68
N LEU A 4 -3.70 1.12 2.46
CA LEU A 4 -2.60 1.98 1.99
C LEU A 4 -2.93 3.48 2.07
N LYS A 5 -4.11 3.89 1.60
CA LYS A 5 -4.54 5.28 1.62
C LYS A 5 -4.62 5.82 3.04
N TYR A 6 -5.14 5.02 3.97
CA TYR A 6 -5.19 5.35 5.39
C TYR A 6 -3.78 5.50 5.99
N LEU A 7 -2.89 4.52 5.78
CA LEU A 7 -1.50 4.56 6.26
C LEU A 7 -0.72 5.76 5.74
N ARG A 8 -0.95 6.11 4.46
CA ARG A 8 -0.34 7.28 3.83
C ARG A 8 -0.82 8.58 4.47
N ILE A 9 -2.13 8.73 4.68
CA ILE A 9 -2.71 9.92 5.33
C ILE A 9 -2.26 10.01 6.79
N LYS A 10 -2.20 8.89 7.51
CA LYS A 10 -1.70 8.83 8.91
C LYS A 10 -0.26 9.31 9.03
N LYS A 11 0.60 9.02 8.04
CA LYS A 11 1.98 9.52 7.97
C LYS A 11 2.09 10.93 7.36
N ASN A 12 0.98 11.58 7.03
CA ASN A 12 0.92 12.88 6.34
C ASN A 12 1.73 12.92 5.03
N LEU A 13 1.66 11.84 4.24
CA LEU A 13 2.39 11.72 2.98
C LEU A 13 1.47 11.95 1.77
N SER A 14 1.98 12.67 0.77
CA SER A 14 1.40 12.65 -0.58
C SER A 14 1.78 11.36 -1.32
N ILE A 15 1.00 10.99 -2.34
CA ILE A 15 1.36 9.89 -3.27
C ILE A 15 2.75 10.11 -3.87
N ALA A 16 3.12 11.36 -4.17
CA ALA A 16 4.41 11.68 -4.76
C ALA A 16 5.57 11.46 -3.79
N GLN A 17 5.41 11.83 -2.52
CA GLN A 17 6.40 11.56 -1.48
C GLN A 17 6.55 10.06 -1.23
N LEU A 18 5.43 9.33 -1.17
CA LEU A 18 5.47 7.87 -1.02
C LEU A 18 6.16 7.19 -2.20
N ALA A 19 5.89 7.64 -3.42
CA ALA A 19 6.54 7.14 -4.64
C ALA A 19 8.05 7.36 -4.60
N LYS A 20 8.50 8.56 -4.19
CA LYS A 20 9.93 8.86 -4.03
C LYS A 20 10.58 7.98 -2.95
N ALA A 21 9.94 7.85 -1.79
CA ALA A 21 10.47 7.09 -0.66
C ALA A 21 10.60 5.59 -0.95
N THR A 22 9.64 5.01 -1.65
CA THR A 22 9.60 3.56 -1.93
C THR A 22 10.19 3.17 -3.28
N ARG A 23 10.50 4.17 -4.13
CA ARG A 23 10.84 4.01 -5.55
C ARG A 23 9.79 3.20 -6.32
N ILE A 24 8.52 3.37 -5.96
CA ILE A 24 7.38 2.74 -6.63
C ILE A 24 6.66 3.82 -7.45
N PRO A 25 6.31 3.55 -8.73
CA PRO A 25 5.61 4.52 -9.55
C PRO A 25 4.28 4.97 -8.91
N LYS A 26 3.97 6.26 -9.02
CA LYS A 26 2.71 6.85 -8.50
C LYS A 26 1.48 6.06 -8.99
N ILE A 27 1.47 5.66 -10.26
CA ILE A 27 0.36 4.90 -10.85
C ILE A 27 0.16 3.55 -10.16
N THR A 28 1.24 2.89 -9.74
CA THR A 28 1.16 1.62 -9.01
C THR A 28 0.58 1.84 -7.61
N LEU A 29 0.96 2.92 -6.93
CA LEU A 29 0.40 3.27 -5.61
C LEU A 29 -1.09 3.63 -5.72
N ILE A 30 -1.48 4.40 -6.73
CA ILE A 30 -2.89 4.77 -6.98
C ILE A 30 -3.71 3.51 -7.27
N ARG A 31 -3.22 2.60 -8.12
CA ARG A 31 -3.88 1.30 -8.37
C ARG A 31 -4.06 0.50 -7.09
N LEU A 32 -3.06 0.49 -6.21
CA LEU A 32 -3.15 -0.16 -4.90
C LEU A 32 -4.19 0.51 -4.00
N GLU A 33 -4.24 1.86 -3.94
CA GLU A 33 -5.27 2.61 -3.18
C GLU A 33 -6.69 2.39 -3.73
N ASN A 34 -6.82 1.99 -4.99
CA ASN A 34 -8.09 1.66 -5.62
C ASN A 34 -8.42 0.16 -5.55
N GLY A 35 -7.62 -0.66 -4.86
CA GLY A 35 -7.89 -2.07 -4.63
C GLY A 35 -7.35 -3.04 -5.69
N HIS A 36 -6.57 -2.58 -6.67
CA HIS A 36 -5.98 -3.43 -7.70
C HIS A 36 -4.66 -4.09 -7.27
N ALA A 37 -4.59 -4.55 -6.02
CA ALA A 37 -3.38 -5.13 -5.45
C ALA A 37 -2.91 -6.41 -6.18
N GLN A 38 -3.85 -7.19 -6.72
CA GLN A 38 -3.58 -8.43 -7.45
C GLN A 38 -2.71 -8.21 -8.69
N SER A 39 -2.74 -7.00 -9.26
CA SER A 39 -1.92 -6.62 -10.43
C SER A 39 -0.51 -6.14 -10.07
N ILE A 40 -0.17 -6.12 -8.78
CA ILE A 40 1.09 -5.56 -8.27
C ILE A 40 1.99 -6.69 -7.80
N SER A 41 3.23 -6.69 -8.30
CA SER A 41 4.23 -7.68 -7.90
C SER A 41 4.46 -7.70 -6.39
N PHE A 42 4.56 -8.90 -5.81
CA PHE A 42 4.85 -9.12 -4.40
C PHE A 42 6.08 -8.33 -3.90
N LYS A 43 7.15 -8.21 -4.72
CA LYS A 43 8.34 -7.41 -4.41
C LYS A 43 8.03 -5.94 -4.08
N LYS A 44 7.06 -5.33 -4.78
CA LYS A 44 6.64 -3.93 -4.53
C LYS A 44 5.77 -3.83 -3.29
N LEU A 45 4.89 -4.82 -3.07
CA LEU A 45 4.08 -4.90 -1.85
C LEU A 45 4.97 -5.06 -0.62
N ASN A 46 5.99 -5.93 -0.69
CA ASN A 46 6.94 -6.11 0.41
C ASN A 46 7.72 -4.83 0.74
N LYS A 47 8.17 -4.08 -0.28
CA LYS A 47 8.80 -2.76 -0.06
C LYS A 47 7.89 -1.79 0.68
N LEU A 48 6.59 -1.78 0.36
CA LEU A 48 5.62 -0.95 1.04
C LEU A 48 5.42 -1.42 2.49
N CYS A 49 5.33 -2.74 2.73
CA CYS A 49 5.27 -3.28 4.08
C CYS A 49 6.47 -2.84 4.92
N HIS A 50 7.70 -2.97 4.39
CA HIS A 50 8.90 -2.49 5.06
C HIS A 50 8.86 -0.97 5.35
N PHE A 51 8.40 -0.15 4.39
CA PHE A 51 8.29 1.29 4.61
C PHE A 51 7.27 1.69 5.69
N PHE A 52 6.19 0.90 5.80
CA PHE A 52 5.14 1.11 6.78
C PHE A 52 5.33 0.30 8.08
N ASN A 53 6.43 -0.45 8.22
CA ASN A 53 6.69 -1.39 9.32
C ASN A 53 5.52 -2.36 9.55
N LEU A 54 4.99 -2.94 8.47
CA LEU A 54 3.94 -3.95 8.53
C LEU A 54 4.56 -5.35 8.45
N SER A 55 4.00 -6.27 9.23
CA SER A 55 4.45 -7.67 9.26
C SER A 55 3.92 -8.48 8.07
N ASN A 56 2.75 -8.11 7.53
CA ASN A 56 2.13 -8.82 6.42
C ASN A 56 1.57 -7.86 5.35
N VAL A 57 1.61 -8.31 4.09
CA VAL A 57 0.98 -7.61 2.96
C VAL A 57 -0.52 -7.43 3.18
N ASN A 58 -1.21 -8.36 3.86
CA ASN A 58 -2.65 -8.26 4.10
C ASN A 58 -3.03 -7.00 4.91
N GLU A 59 -2.14 -6.54 5.80
CA GLU A 59 -2.31 -5.27 6.52
C GLU A 59 -2.16 -4.05 5.60
N LEU A 60 -1.41 -4.16 4.51
CA LEU A 60 -1.24 -3.11 3.52
C LEU A 60 -2.46 -2.98 2.60
N ILE A 61 -2.98 -4.10 2.11
CA ILE A 61 -4.12 -4.15 1.19
C ILE A 61 -5.46 -4.00 1.91
N GLY A 62 -5.50 -4.36 3.20
CA GLY A 62 -6.73 -4.40 3.97
C GLY A 62 -7.62 -5.49 3.39
N GLU A 63 -7.29 -6.75 3.69
CA GLU A 63 -8.26 -7.81 3.45
C GLU A 63 -9.55 -7.44 4.18
N ARG A 64 -10.68 -7.40 3.44
CA ARG A 64 -11.98 -7.48 4.09
C ARG A 64 -11.89 -8.75 4.94
N LYS A 65 -12.08 -8.63 6.25
CA LYS A 65 -12.43 -9.79 7.06
C LYS A 65 -13.65 -10.43 6.37
N THR A 66 -13.46 -11.48 5.60
CA THR A 66 -14.46 -12.54 5.52
C THR A 66 -14.39 -13.17 6.90
N GLY A 67 -15.22 -12.64 7.81
CA GLY A 67 -15.51 -13.37 9.04
C GLY A 67 -16.10 -14.73 8.68
N PRO A 68 -15.96 -15.73 9.56
CA PRO A 68 -16.79 -16.93 9.46
C PRO A 68 -18.28 -16.58 9.46
#